data_AF-K7WY18-F1
#
_entry.id   AF-K7WY18-F1
#
_cell.length_a   1.000
_cell.length_b   1.000
_cell.length_c   1.000
_cell.angle_alpha   90.00
_cell.angle_beta   90.00
_cell.angle_gamma   90.00
#
_symmetry.space_group_name_H-M   'P 1'
#
loop_
_entity.id
_entity.type
_entity.pdbx_description
1 polymer ?
#
loop_
_entity_poly.entity_id
_entity_poly.type
_entity_poly.pdbx_seq_one_letter_code
_entity_poly.pdbx_strand_id
1 'polypeptide(L)'
;MAFNWFRRPNNESADTPENQSQEETPAVEATEPETTAPDTADLLAFAKAAYKNIQEKQQLETELSVAVEEDTISQEIVETQVGEITAPIEIDATIAEITEDVVNELQPEPELANLSFLERAAAERQAKQEKLIASAIETEIPEIQITPTAPEIEIPELVFDDGFKWSAKVLAAQGRKAEDISLEEITWLKKLRQGLDKTRRNILNQLKSIVGQGPLNQEAVNEIESLLLQADVGVEATDYIISALQKKLLAEVTPPEQAIAYLKEILRDILDAPLQNQDKPSFAPAKDTLTIWLITGVNGAGKTTTIGKISHLAHKSGYKCLIGAADTFRAAAVEQVKVWGERSGVEVIANPGKNTDPAAVVFDAIAAAQSRETELLLIDTAGRLQNKKNLMDELSKIRKIIDKKAPNARVESLLVLDSTLGQNGLRQAEVFSQAAQLSGVVLTKLDGTAKGGVALAVVQQLGLPIRFIGAGEGIEDLRPFSSHEFVEALLSD
;
A
#
# COMPACT_ATOMS: atom_id res chain seq x y z
N MET A 1 2.28 23.43 -6.85
CA MET A 1 1.87 22.18 -7.55
C MET A 1 1.99 21.06 -6.53
N ALA A 2 0.96 20.24 -6.32
CA ALA A 2 1.05 19.10 -5.41
C ALA A 2 2.02 18.05 -6.00
N PHE A 3 2.91 17.49 -5.17
CA PHE A 3 3.86 16.47 -5.60
C PHE A 3 3.12 15.20 -6.00
N ASN A 4 3.25 14.80 -7.27
CA ASN A 4 2.57 13.63 -7.81
C ASN A 4 3.39 12.37 -7.53
N TRP A 5 3.01 11.65 -6.47
CA TRP A 5 3.74 10.46 -6.05
C TRP A 5 3.73 9.34 -7.08
N PHE A 6 2.73 9.28 -7.98
CA PHE A 6 2.67 8.28 -9.06
C PHE A 6 3.63 8.60 -10.21
N ARG A 7 4.12 9.83 -10.30
CA ARG A 7 5.05 10.31 -11.33
C ARG A 7 6.33 10.81 -10.64
N ARG A 8 7.06 9.88 -10.03
CA ARG A 8 8.42 10.20 -9.57
C ARG A 8 9.28 10.53 -10.81
N PRO A 9 10.11 11.60 -10.77
CA PRO A 9 10.86 12.10 -11.93
C PRO A 9 11.79 11.11 -12.64
N ASN A 10 12.03 9.93 -12.10
CA ASN A 10 12.94 8.94 -12.69
C ASN A 10 12.27 7.90 -13.59
N ASN A 11 10.94 7.91 -13.71
CA ASN A 11 10.22 6.98 -14.57
C ASN A 11 10.01 7.50 -16.01
N GLU A 12 10.59 8.64 -16.36
CA GLU A 12 10.65 9.13 -17.74
C GLU A 12 11.90 8.54 -18.43
N SER A 13 11.80 7.29 -18.89
CA SER A 13 12.61 6.86 -20.02
C SER A 13 12.11 7.58 -21.27
N ALA A 14 12.82 8.64 -21.66
CA ALA A 14 12.89 9.21 -23.00
C ALA A 14 11.56 9.54 -23.73
N ASP A 15 10.81 10.52 -23.23
CA ASP A 15 9.91 11.28 -24.11
C ASP A 15 10.72 12.42 -24.75
N THR A 16 11.25 12.17 -25.94
CA THR A 16 11.80 13.23 -26.79
C THR A 16 10.70 13.72 -27.72
N PRO A 17 10.34 15.01 -27.76
CA PRO A 17 9.61 15.54 -28.89
C PRO A 17 10.60 15.69 -30.07
N GLU A 18 10.48 14.84 -31.09
CA GLU A 18 11.07 15.11 -32.40
C GLU A 18 10.41 16.34 -33.02
N ASN A 19 11.22 17.34 -33.38
CA ASN A 19 11.58 17.63 -34.77
C ASN A 19 11.97 19.11 -34.93
N GLN A 20 13.25 19.36 -35.25
CA GLN A 20 13.61 20.37 -36.26
C GLN A 20 15.06 20.17 -36.74
N SER A 21 15.16 19.67 -37.98
CA SER A 21 16.14 19.95 -39.03
C SER A 21 17.65 19.74 -38.81
N GLN A 22 18.20 18.94 -39.74
CA GLN A 22 19.59 18.58 -39.98
C GLN A 22 20.49 19.76 -40.35
N GLU A 23 21.75 19.72 -39.89
CA GLU A 23 22.93 20.09 -40.71
C GLU A 23 24.16 19.26 -40.26
N GLU A 24 24.98 18.86 -41.23
CA GLU A 24 25.98 17.79 -41.18
C GLU A 24 27.41 18.23 -40.77
N THR A 25 28.15 17.28 -40.15
CA THR A 25 29.62 17.05 -40.06
C THR A 25 30.51 17.81 -39.05
N PRO A 26 31.69 17.26 -38.64
CA PRO A 26 32.03 15.85 -38.38
C PRO A 26 32.81 15.59 -37.04
N ALA A 27 32.75 14.33 -36.60
CA ALA A 27 33.72 13.56 -35.80
C ALA A 27 34.54 14.25 -34.69
N VAL A 28 34.16 14.00 -33.43
CA VAL A 28 35.07 14.01 -32.27
C VAL A 28 34.84 12.74 -31.46
N GLU A 29 35.96 12.11 -31.12
CA GLU A 29 36.21 10.93 -30.30
C GLU A 29 35.24 10.76 -29.11
N ALA A 30 34.54 9.64 -29.07
CA ALA A 30 33.66 9.28 -27.96
C ALA A 30 34.48 8.62 -26.84
N THR A 31 34.78 9.37 -25.78
CA THR A 31 35.08 8.80 -24.47
C THR A 31 33.77 8.41 -23.78
N GLU A 32 33.64 7.12 -23.46
CA GLU A 32 32.57 6.57 -22.63
C GLU A 32 32.52 7.29 -21.27
N PRO A 33 31.33 7.59 -20.70
CA PRO A 33 31.27 8.12 -19.35
C PRO A 33 31.44 6.95 -18.38
N GLU A 34 32.63 6.86 -17.77
CA GLU A 34 32.82 6.08 -16.54
C GLU A 34 31.87 6.64 -15.47
N THR A 35 30.86 5.86 -15.10
CA THR A 35 30.05 6.08 -13.90
C THR A 35 30.90 5.81 -12.67
N THR A 36 31.73 6.79 -12.31
CA THR A 36 32.40 6.83 -11.01
C THR A 36 31.36 7.18 -9.95
N ALA A 37 31.24 6.33 -8.92
CA ALA A 37 30.37 6.61 -7.78
C ALA A 37 30.76 7.97 -7.17
N PRO A 38 29.80 8.84 -6.82
CA PRO A 38 30.11 10.14 -6.24
C PRO A 38 30.94 9.99 -4.96
N ASP A 39 31.95 10.84 -4.84
CA ASP A 39 32.94 10.79 -3.76
C ASP A 39 32.24 10.85 -2.38
N THR A 40 32.74 10.11 -1.39
CA THR A 40 32.06 10.00 -0.07
C THR A 40 31.90 11.35 0.64
N ALA A 41 32.82 12.28 0.39
CA ALA A 41 32.75 13.66 0.88
C ALA A 41 31.61 14.47 0.21
N ASP A 42 31.35 14.21 -1.07
CA ASP A 42 30.30 14.86 -1.86
C ASP A 42 28.90 14.41 -1.41
N LEU A 43 28.75 13.10 -1.13
CA LEU A 43 27.50 12.55 -0.59
C LEU A 43 27.13 13.09 0.81
N LEU A 44 28.13 13.34 1.66
CA LEU A 44 27.92 13.93 2.98
C LEU A 44 27.56 15.43 2.87
N ALA A 45 28.16 16.15 1.94
CA ALA A 45 27.78 17.52 1.63
C ALA A 45 26.34 17.60 1.10
N PHE A 46 25.98 16.68 0.19
CA PHE A 46 24.61 16.53 -0.31
C PHE A 46 23.60 16.28 0.82
N ALA A 47 23.88 15.33 1.72
CA ALA A 47 23.00 15.03 2.84
C ALA A 47 22.82 16.25 3.76
N LYS A 48 23.89 17.00 4.04
CA LYS A 48 23.80 18.24 4.83
C LYS A 48 22.98 19.32 4.13
N ALA A 49 23.13 19.47 2.81
CA ALA A 49 22.35 20.42 2.02
C ALA A 49 20.86 20.05 2.04
N ALA A 50 20.53 18.78 1.81
CA ALA A 50 19.14 18.30 1.88
C ALA A 50 18.53 18.53 3.27
N TYR A 51 19.28 18.23 4.32
CA TYR A 51 18.84 18.47 5.71
C TYR A 51 18.53 19.95 5.96
N LYS A 52 19.43 20.84 5.56
CA LYS A 52 19.25 22.29 5.70
C LYS A 52 18.02 22.79 4.92
N ASN A 53 17.84 22.32 3.69
CA ASN A 53 16.68 22.70 2.87
C ASN A 53 15.35 22.24 3.48
N ILE A 54 15.31 21.05 4.09
CA ILE A 54 14.12 20.56 4.79
C ILE A 54 13.84 21.41 6.03
N GLN A 55 14.86 21.80 6.80
CA GLN A 55 14.70 22.69 7.96
C GLN A 55 14.14 24.06 7.55
N GLU A 56 14.68 24.65 6.49
CA GLU A 56 14.21 25.95 5.97
C GLU A 56 12.74 25.85 5.52
N LYS A 57 12.35 24.77 4.83
CA LYS A 57 10.94 24.53 4.45
C LYS A 57 10.03 24.39 5.66
N GLN A 58 10.44 23.66 6.69
CA GLN A 58 9.66 23.51 7.93
C GLN A 58 9.50 24.85 8.67
N GLN A 59 10.56 25.67 8.73
CA GLN A 59 10.48 27.01 9.32
C GLN A 59 9.52 27.91 8.54
N LEU A 60 9.60 27.92 7.22
CA LEU A 60 8.69 28.67 6.36
C LEU A 60 7.22 28.21 6.53
N GLU A 61 6.97 26.91 6.56
CA GLU A 61 5.62 26.36 6.80
C GLU A 61 5.09 26.73 8.19
N THR A 62 5.95 26.71 9.21
CA THR A 62 5.60 27.11 10.59
C THR A 62 5.31 28.61 10.68
N GLU A 63 6.12 29.45 10.04
CA GLU A 63 5.91 30.91 9.97
C GLU A 63 4.62 31.26 9.21
N LEU A 64 4.31 30.55 8.12
CA LEU A 64 3.06 30.69 7.38
C LEU A 64 1.85 30.26 8.21
N SER A 65 1.94 29.15 8.96
CA SER A 65 0.83 28.73 9.83
C SER A 65 0.59 29.72 10.98
N VAL A 66 1.65 30.27 11.58
CA VAL A 66 1.53 31.26 12.66
C VAL A 66 0.98 32.58 12.13
N ALA A 67 1.40 33.03 10.94
CA ALA A 67 0.86 34.23 10.32
C ALA A 67 -0.63 34.11 9.96
N VAL A 68 -1.08 32.92 9.51
CA VAL A 68 -2.50 32.65 9.25
C VAL A 68 -3.30 32.64 10.55
N GLU A 69 -2.76 32.08 11.64
CA GLU A 69 -3.40 32.15 12.96
C GLU A 69 -3.49 33.59 13.49
N GLU A 70 -2.44 34.41 13.36
CA GLU A 70 -2.44 35.82 13.76
C GLU A 70 -3.44 36.68 12.95
N ASP A 71 -3.60 36.42 11.65
CA ASP A 71 -4.62 37.09 10.82
C ASP A 71 -6.05 36.66 11.19
N THR A 72 -6.28 35.38 11.55
CA THR A 72 -7.60 34.92 12.02
C THR A 72 -7.99 35.50 13.38
N ILE A 73 -7.03 35.61 14.32
CA ILE A 73 -7.26 36.23 15.63
C ILE A 73 -7.53 37.74 15.46
N SER A 74 -6.89 38.39 14.49
CA SER A 74 -7.10 39.82 14.21
C SER A 74 -8.47 40.12 13.58
N GLN A 75 -9.06 39.16 12.86
CA GLN A 75 -10.41 39.29 12.29
C GLN A 75 -11.52 38.99 13.32
N GLU A 76 -11.28 38.10 14.29
CA GLU A 76 -12.28 37.73 15.31
C GLU A 76 -12.52 38.82 16.38
N ILE A 77 -11.59 39.76 16.55
CA ILE A 77 -11.71 40.84 17.56
C ILE A 77 -12.59 42.01 17.05
N VAL A 78 -12.96 42.06 15.78
CA VAL A 78 -13.73 43.19 15.20
C VAL A 78 -15.26 42.99 15.29
N GLU A 79 -15.77 41.79 15.58
CA GLU A 79 -17.21 41.49 15.40
C GLU A 79 -18.06 41.36 16.68
N THR A 80 -17.54 41.70 17.86
CA THR A 80 -18.30 41.53 19.13
C THR A 80 -18.57 42.85 19.86
N GLN A 81 -19.40 43.72 19.27
CA GLN A 81 -20.19 44.69 20.04
C GLN A 81 -21.59 44.86 19.43
N VAL A 82 -22.60 44.93 20.31
CA VAL A 82 -24.07 45.10 20.11
C VAL A 82 -24.81 43.74 20.12
N GLY A 83 -25.75 43.43 21.01
CA GLY A 83 -26.53 44.23 21.95
C GLY A 83 -27.44 43.32 22.79
N GLU A 84 -27.65 43.74 24.03
CA GLU A 84 -28.42 43.11 25.10
C GLU A 84 -29.92 43.45 24.99
N ILE A 85 -30.84 42.47 25.06
CA ILE A 85 -32.25 42.68 25.46
C ILE A 85 -32.82 41.46 26.22
N THR A 86 -33.31 41.76 27.43
CA THR A 86 -34.15 41.05 28.43
C THR A 86 -35.48 40.48 27.88
N ALA A 87 -36.10 39.38 28.37
CA ALA A 87 -36.84 39.26 29.64
C ALA A 87 -37.51 37.85 29.77
N PRO A 88 -38.03 37.45 30.95
CA PRO A 88 -38.24 36.05 31.37
C PRO A 88 -39.72 35.59 31.44
N ILE A 89 -39.95 34.27 31.52
CA ILE A 89 -41.22 33.68 32.02
C ILE A 89 -40.91 32.42 32.87
N GLU A 90 -41.16 32.53 34.18
CA GLU A 90 -41.47 31.42 35.11
C GLU A 90 -42.96 31.10 35.06
N ILE A 91 -43.35 29.84 35.35
CA ILE A 91 -44.31 29.24 36.35
C ILE A 91 -44.71 27.85 35.82
N ASP A 92 -44.96 26.76 36.56
CA ASP A 92 -44.97 26.42 37.98
C ASP A 92 -44.95 24.87 38.07
N ALA A 93 -44.52 24.33 39.21
CA ALA A 93 -44.51 22.91 39.54
C ALA A 93 -45.88 22.41 40.00
N THR A 94 -46.17 21.10 39.87
CA THR A 94 -46.65 20.26 41.01
C THR A 94 -46.86 18.77 40.62
N ILE A 95 -46.11 17.90 41.34
CA ILE A 95 -46.54 16.70 42.08
C ILE A 95 -47.35 15.60 41.36
N ALA A 96 -46.77 14.38 41.27
CA ALA A 96 -47.29 13.19 41.94
C ALA A 96 -46.39 11.96 41.73
N GLU A 97 -45.85 11.49 42.85
CA GLU A 97 -45.25 10.18 43.12
C GLU A 97 -46.38 9.14 43.24
N ILE A 98 -46.32 7.99 42.55
CA ILE A 98 -46.98 6.72 42.95
C ILE A 98 -46.13 5.54 42.45
N THR A 99 -46.14 4.54 43.32
CA THR A 99 -45.41 3.30 43.55
C THR A 99 -45.48 2.16 42.53
N GLU A 100 -44.53 1.25 42.75
CA GLU A 100 -44.39 -0.17 42.37
C GLU A 100 -45.67 -1.04 42.22
N ASP A 101 -45.46 -2.08 41.42
CA ASP A 101 -46.01 -3.44 41.43
C ASP A 101 -47.52 -3.66 41.20
N VAL A 102 -47.82 -4.24 40.02
CA VAL A 102 -48.81 -5.31 39.91
C VAL A 102 -48.29 -6.43 39.00
N VAL A 103 -48.30 -7.61 39.60
CA VAL A 103 -48.02 -8.97 39.14
C VAL A 103 -48.94 -9.39 37.98
N ASN A 104 -48.45 -10.38 37.20
CA ASN A 104 -49.16 -11.52 36.63
C ASN A 104 -49.31 -11.56 35.11
N GLU A 105 -48.55 -12.44 34.44
CA GLU A 105 -49.11 -13.65 33.83
C GLU A 105 -47.98 -14.58 33.36
N LEU A 106 -47.74 -15.64 34.13
CA LEU A 106 -47.11 -16.87 33.65
C LEU A 106 -48.10 -17.59 32.74
N GLN A 107 -47.75 -17.78 31.47
CA GLN A 107 -48.39 -18.77 30.60
C GLN A 107 -47.50 -20.01 30.46
N PRO A 108 -48.11 -21.21 30.34
CA PRO A 108 -47.46 -22.48 30.64
C PRO A 108 -46.58 -22.99 29.50
N GLU A 109 -45.56 -23.76 29.86
CA GLU A 109 -44.85 -24.66 28.93
C GLU A 109 -45.87 -25.56 28.20
N PRO A 110 -45.82 -25.68 26.86
CA PRO A 110 -46.55 -26.74 26.19
C PRO A 110 -45.76 -28.04 26.27
N GLU A 111 -46.51 -29.09 26.59
CA GLU A 111 -46.12 -30.49 26.75
C GLU A 111 -45.19 -31.01 25.63
N LEU A 112 -43.94 -31.31 25.98
CA LEU A 112 -42.95 -31.96 25.09
C LEU A 112 -43.20 -33.46 24.86
N ALA A 113 -44.36 -34.01 25.24
CA ALA A 113 -44.57 -35.45 25.26
C ALA A 113 -45.16 -36.06 23.97
N ASN A 114 -45.80 -35.29 23.09
CA ASN A 114 -46.51 -35.83 21.90
C ASN A 114 -46.12 -35.15 20.57
N LEU A 115 -44.84 -35.14 20.23
CA LEU A 115 -44.35 -34.66 18.92
C LEU A 115 -43.71 -35.81 18.13
N SER A 116 -43.94 -35.81 16.82
CA SER A 116 -43.32 -36.75 15.88
C SER A 116 -41.79 -36.64 15.93
N PHE A 117 -41.09 -37.75 15.71
CA PHE A 117 -39.61 -37.79 15.65
C PHE A 117 -39.03 -36.75 14.68
N LEU A 118 -39.75 -36.45 13.60
CA LEU A 118 -39.37 -35.44 12.61
C LEU A 118 -39.47 -34.00 13.13
N GLU A 119 -40.46 -33.71 13.98
CA GLU A 119 -40.69 -32.37 14.54
C GLU A 119 -39.69 -32.05 15.66
N ARG A 120 -39.35 -33.04 16.48
CA ARG A 120 -38.26 -32.93 17.47
C ARG A 120 -36.91 -32.69 16.79
N ALA A 121 -36.62 -33.40 15.70
CA ALA A 121 -35.39 -33.20 14.93
C ALA A 121 -35.33 -31.83 14.21
N ALA A 122 -36.48 -31.24 13.86
CA ALA A 122 -36.54 -29.90 13.29
C ALA A 122 -36.31 -28.82 14.36
N ALA A 123 -36.97 -28.94 15.51
CA ALA A 123 -36.79 -28.04 16.64
C ALA A 123 -35.35 -28.07 17.20
N GLU A 124 -34.73 -29.25 17.28
CA GLU A 124 -33.31 -29.37 17.69
C GLU A 124 -32.35 -28.74 16.68
N ARG A 125 -32.61 -28.87 15.37
CA ARG A 125 -31.80 -28.18 14.35
C ARG A 125 -31.93 -26.68 14.46
N GLN A 126 -33.12 -26.17 14.69
CA GLN A 126 -33.40 -24.74 14.81
C GLN A 126 -32.76 -24.16 16.08
N ALA A 127 -32.89 -24.83 17.22
CA ALA A 127 -32.21 -24.45 18.46
C ALA A 127 -30.67 -24.53 18.35
N LYS A 128 -30.14 -25.49 17.59
CA LYS A 128 -28.69 -25.60 17.33
C LYS A 128 -28.19 -24.51 16.39
N GLN A 129 -29.02 -24.11 15.43
CA GLN A 129 -28.73 -23.02 14.49
C GLN A 129 -28.78 -21.67 15.22
N GLU A 130 -29.74 -21.44 16.10
CA GLU A 130 -29.81 -20.26 16.97
C GLU A 130 -28.66 -20.21 17.97
N LYS A 131 -28.25 -21.34 18.56
CA LYS A 131 -27.02 -21.40 19.39
C LYS A 131 -25.75 -21.12 18.59
N LEU A 132 -25.65 -21.57 17.33
CA LEU A 132 -24.53 -21.27 16.44
C LEU A 132 -24.49 -19.79 16.04
N ILE A 133 -25.65 -19.17 15.83
CA ILE A 133 -25.78 -17.73 15.57
C ILE A 133 -25.41 -16.93 16.82
N ALA A 134 -25.89 -17.34 18.00
CA ALA A 134 -25.55 -16.70 19.27
C ALA A 134 -24.04 -16.83 19.58
N SER A 135 -23.42 -18.00 19.36
CA SER A 135 -21.98 -18.19 19.55
C SER A 135 -21.11 -17.52 18.48
N ALA A 136 -21.68 -17.19 17.31
CA ALA A 136 -20.99 -16.45 16.27
C ALA A 136 -20.97 -14.93 16.51
N ILE A 137 -21.70 -14.43 17.52
CA ILE A 137 -21.75 -13.02 17.92
C ILE A 137 -20.71 -12.73 19.03
N GLU A 138 -20.30 -13.71 19.82
CA GLU A 138 -19.16 -13.58 20.76
C GLU A 138 -17.83 -13.85 20.04
N THR A 139 -17.45 -12.95 19.14
CA THR A 139 -16.03 -12.66 18.97
C THR A 139 -15.85 -11.27 19.52
N GLU A 140 -15.23 -11.15 20.70
CA GLU A 140 -14.85 -9.86 21.26
C GLU A 140 -14.07 -9.10 20.20
N ILE A 141 -14.69 -8.02 19.74
CA ILE A 141 -14.06 -6.99 18.93
C ILE A 141 -12.97 -6.42 19.85
N PRO A 142 -11.68 -6.39 19.47
CA PRO A 142 -10.77 -5.49 20.16
C PRO A 142 -11.33 -4.09 19.98
N GLU A 143 -11.85 -3.50 21.06
CA GLU A 143 -12.17 -2.08 21.13
C GLU A 143 -10.90 -1.33 20.77
N ILE A 144 -10.83 -0.84 19.53
CA ILE A 144 -9.92 0.24 19.22
C ILE A 144 -10.55 1.45 19.92
N GLN A 145 -9.97 1.84 21.06
CA GLN A 145 -10.26 3.12 21.67
C GLN A 145 -9.79 4.20 20.69
N ILE A 146 -10.71 4.69 19.86
CA ILE A 146 -10.47 5.86 19.02
C ILE A 146 -11.01 7.05 19.82
N THR A 147 -10.16 7.60 20.69
CA THR A 147 -10.37 8.96 21.18
C THR A 147 -10.39 9.90 19.97
N PRO A 148 -11.40 10.80 19.83
CA PRO A 148 -11.39 11.84 18.81
C PRO A 148 -10.39 12.91 19.23
N THR A 149 -9.11 12.56 19.18
CA THR A 149 -8.03 13.54 19.16
C THR A 149 -7.96 13.99 17.71
N ALA A 150 -8.29 15.26 17.45
CA ALA A 150 -7.92 15.93 16.21
C ALA A 150 -6.47 15.55 15.89
N PRO A 151 -6.10 15.21 14.64
CA PRO A 151 -4.76 14.73 14.36
C PRO A 151 -3.76 15.81 14.75
N GLU A 152 -3.16 15.66 15.93
CA GLU A 152 -1.94 16.32 16.29
C GLU A 152 -0.93 15.74 15.30
N ILE A 153 -0.61 16.53 14.28
CA ILE A 153 0.41 16.18 13.31
C ILE A 153 1.69 16.13 14.13
N GLU A 154 2.08 14.96 14.63
CA GLU A 154 3.43 14.71 15.08
C GLU A 154 4.33 14.94 13.86
N ILE A 155 4.84 16.16 13.73
CA ILE A 155 5.87 16.48 12.76
C ILE A 155 7.03 15.55 13.13
N PRO A 156 7.45 14.61 12.24
CA PRO A 156 8.57 13.75 12.55
C PRO A 156 9.77 14.63 12.87
N GLU A 157 10.31 14.52 14.08
CA GLU A 157 11.46 15.33 14.48
C GLU A 157 12.59 15.03 13.49
N LEU A 158 13.01 16.05 12.75
CA LEU A 158 14.04 15.91 11.74
C LEU A 158 15.39 15.74 12.44
N VAL A 159 15.87 14.49 12.52
CA VAL A 159 17.17 14.16 13.11
C VAL A 159 18.17 13.77 12.02
N PHE A 160 19.35 14.38 12.04
CA PHE A 160 20.47 14.04 11.14
C PHE A 160 21.21 12.78 11.63
N ASP A 161 20.54 11.64 11.57
CA ASP A 161 21.08 10.33 11.97
C ASP A 161 21.64 9.53 10.77
N ASP A 162 22.12 8.31 11.04
CA ASP A 162 22.61 7.41 9.99
C ASP A 162 21.51 6.95 9.03
N GLY A 163 20.25 6.96 9.49
CA GLY A 163 19.07 6.74 8.65
C GLY A 163 18.88 7.86 7.63
N PHE A 164 19.02 9.12 8.06
CA PHE A 164 18.97 10.29 7.20
C PHE A 164 20.06 10.24 6.13
N LYS A 165 21.32 10.05 6.54
CA LYS A 165 22.46 10.02 5.61
C LYS A 165 22.30 8.94 4.56
N TRP A 166 21.89 7.75 4.97
CA TRP A 166 21.61 6.64 4.05
C TRP A 166 20.48 6.97 3.08
N SER A 167 19.36 7.52 3.57
CA SER A 167 18.22 7.88 2.73
C SER A 167 18.59 8.96 1.70
N ALA A 168 19.33 9.99 2.13
CA ALA A 168 19.86 11.02 1.24
C ALA A 168 20.81 10.45 0.18
N LYS A 169 21.67 9.49 0.54
CA LYS A 169 22.55 8.80 -0.42
C LYS A 169 21.76 8.01 -1.46
N VAL A 170 20.72 7.28 -1.06
CA VAL A 170 19.86 6.52 -1.99
C VAL A 170 19.17 7.47 -2.97
N LEU A 171 18.63 8.60 -2.48
CA LEU A 171 17.99 9.61 -3.33
C LEU A 171 19.00 10.30 -4.26
N ALA A 172 20.22 10.58 -3.79
CA ALA A 172 21.29 11.15 -4.61
C ALA A 172 21.71 10.19 -5.74
N ALA A 173 21.83 8.89 -5.45
CA ALA A 173 22.13 7.86 -6.44
C ALA A 173 21.00 7.71 -7.50
N GLN A 174 19.78 8.07 -7.13
CA GLN A 174 18.65 8.24 -8.04
C GLN A 174 18.67 9.59 -8.78
N GLY A 175 19.72 10.41 -8.70
CA GLY A 175 19.79 11.68 -9.41
C GLY A 175 18.90 12.79 -8.84
N ARG A 176 18.38 12.63 -7.61
CA ARG A 176 17.62 13.70 -6.94
C ARG A 176 18.55 14.83 -6.51
N LYS A 177 18.09 16.05 -6.69
CA LYS A 177 18.77 17.26 -6.18
C LYS A 177 18.42 17.45 -4.70
N ALA A 178 19.36 17.99 -3.93
CA ALA A 178 19.19 18.22 -2.49
C ALA A 178 18.00 19.16 -2.17
N GLU A 179 17.64 20.04 -3.08
CA GLU A 179 16.52 21.00 -2.96
C GLU A 179 15.14 20.32 -3.13
N ASP A 180 15.10 19.22 -3.87
CA ASP A 180 13.87 18.51 -4.24
C ASP A 180 13.55 17.35 -3.28
N ILE A 181 14.40 17.08 -2.30
CA ILE A 181 14.16 16.04 -1.30
C ILE A 181 13.14 16.54 -0.29
N SER A 182 12.11 15.73 -0.05
CA SER A 182 11.12 15.96 1.00
C SER A 182 11.42 15.15 2.27
N LEU A 183 10.97 15.65 3.42
CA LEU A 183 11.02 14.90 4.69
C LEU A 183 10.28 13.56 4.59
N GLU A 184 9.19 13.53 3.83
CA GLU A 184 8.39 12.32 3.63
C GLU A 184 9.18 11.21 2.94
N GLU A 185 10.06 11.54 1.99
CA GLU A 185 10.90 10.56 1.30
C GLU A 185 11.96 9.99 2.22
N ILE A 186 12.62 10.86 3.00
CA ILE A 186 13.58 10.43 4.02
C ILE A 186 12.89 9.53 5.05
N THR A 187 11.73 9.94 5.55
CA THR A 187 10.98 9.18 6.56
C THR A 187 10.54 7.83 6.01
N TRP A 188 10.03 7.81 4.78
CA TRP A 188 9.67 6.57 4.08
C TRP A 188 10.87 5.62 3.93
N LEU A 189 12.01 6.12 3.45
CA LEU A 189 13.21 5.31 3.27
C LEU A 189 13.72 4.75 4.59
N LYS A 190 13.71 5.54 5.66
CA LYS A 190 14.03 5.07 7.02
C LYS A 190 13.09 3.91 7.44
N LYS A 191 11.78 4.06 7.24
CA LYS A 191 10.80 3.00 7.53
C LYS A 191 11.03 1.75 6.69
N LEU A 192 11.29 1.89 5.38
CA LEU A 192 11.57 0.78 4.49
C LEU A 192 12.82 0.00 4.93
N ARG A 193 13.92 0.71 5.21
CA ARG A 193 15.16 0.09 5.72
C ARG A 193 14.95 -0.58 7.07
N GLN A 194 14.17 0.03 7.96
CA GLN A 194 13.84 -0.55 9.26
C GLN A 194 12.99 -1.81 9.11
N GLY A 195 12.00 -1.81 8.21
CA GLY A 195 11.15 -2.98 7.99
C GLY A 195 11.91 -4.16 7.42
N LEU A 196 12.89 -3.90 6.54
CA LEU A 196 13.75 -4.93 5.97
C LEU A 196 14.95 -5.29 6.86
N ASP A 197 15.13 -4.66 8.01
CA ASP A 197 16.34 -4.73 8.80
C ASP A 197 16.69 -6.14 9.29
N LYS A 198 15.68 -6.96 9.60
CA LYS A 198 15.88 -8.38 9.97
C LYS A 198 16.43 -9.19 8.80
N THR A 199 15.83 -9.06 7.61
CA THR A 199 16.28 -9.76 6.39
C THR A 199 17.67 -9.27 5.98
N ARG A 200 17.85 -7.95 5.96
CA ARG A 200 19.09 -7.27 5.60
C ARG A 200 20.27 -7.71 6.45
N ARG A 201 20.15 -7.70 7.78
CA ARG A 201 21.25 -8.09 8.68
C ARG A 201 21.69 -9.53 8.48
N ASN A 202 20.74 -10.45 8.27
CA ASN A 202 21.06 -11.85 8.00
C ASN A 202 21.85 -11.96 6.69
N ILE A 203 21.31 -11.42 5.60
CA ILE A 203 21.94 -11.48 4.27
C ILE A 203 23.31 -10.80 4.26
N LEU A 204 23.43 -9.58 4.78
CA LEU A 204 24.67 -8.79 4.72
C LEU A 204 25.81 -9.38 5.54
N ASN A 205 25.54 -9.83 6.78
CA ASN A 205 26.59 -10.35 7.65
C ASN A 205 27.27 -11.57 7.02
N GLN A 206 26.48 -12.42 6.38
CA GLN A 206 26.97 -13.65 5.75
C GLN A 206 27.52 -13.39 4.35
N LEU A 207 26.94 -12.49 3.55
CA LEU A 207 27.54 -12.09 2.27
C LEU A 207 28.93 -11.49 2.48
N LYS A 208 29.13 -10.66 3.51
CA LYS A 208 30.44 -10.07 3.82
C LYS A 208 31.47 -11.12 4.22
N SER A 209 31.09 -12.17 4.96
CA SER A 209 32.01 -13.25 5.32
C SER A 209 32.43 -14.09 4.11
N ILE A 210 31.54 -14.21 3.13
CA ILE A 210 31.74 -15.03 1.92
C ILE A 210 32.54 -14.27 0.85
N VAL A 211 32.14 -13.02 0.58
CA VAL A 211 32.69 -12.19 -0.50
C VAL A 211 34.12 -11.73 -0.20
N GLY A 212 34.56 -11.65 1.06
CA GLY A 212 35.91 -11.21 1.41
C GLY A 212 37.04 -12.24 1.22
N GLN A 213 36.74 -13.48 0.80
CA GLN A 213 37.70 -14.60 0.87
C GLN A 213 38.29 -15.06 -0.48
N GLY A 214 37.97 -14.39 -1.59
CA GLY A 214 38.44 -14.74 -2.93
C GLY A 214 37.30 -15.13 -3.89
N PRO A 215 37.59 -15.83 -5.01
CA PRO A 215 36.55 -16.29 -5.94
C PRO A 215 35.49 -17.12 -5.21
N LEU A 216 34.21 -16.95 -5.56
CA LEU A 216 33.13 -17.76 -4.98
C LEU A 216 33.38 -19.24 -5.28
N ASN A 217 33.84 -19.98 -4.28
CA ASN A 217 33.94 -21.43 -4.36
C ASN A 217 32.53 -22.06 -4.22
N GLN A 218 32.42 -23.38 -4.42
CA GLN A 218 31.12 -24.06 -4.32
C GLN A 218 30.49 -23.95 -2.93
N GLU A 219 31.31 -23.88 -1.88
CA GLU A 219 30.83 -23.74 -0.50
C GLU A 219 30.15 -22.37 -0.28
N ALA A 220 30.77 -21.30 -0.77
CA ALA A 220 30.24 -19.94 -0.76
C ALA A 220 28.89 -19.85 -1.49
N VAL A 221 28.78 -20.50 -2.65
CA VAL A 221 27.55 -20.55 -3.44
C VAL A 221 26.42 -21.24 -2.67
N ASN A 222 26.70 -22.41 -2.10
CA ASN A 222 25.72 -23.18 -1.32
C ASN A 222 25.28 -22.39 -0.06
N GLU A 223 26.20 -21.63 0.54
CA GLU A 223 25.87 -20.76 1.66
C GLU A 223 24.91 -19.66 1.22
N ILE A 224 25.23 -18.89 0.17
CA ILE A 224 24.35 -17.84 -0.38
C ILE A 224 22.96 -18.41 -0.75
N GLU A 225 22.91 -19.57 -1.38
CA GLU A 225 21.67 -20.27 -1.72
C GLU A 225 20.80 -20.50 -0.48
N SER A 226 21.37 -21.07 0.58
CA SER A 226 20.70 -21.31 1.86
C SER A 226 20.14 -20.01 2.46
N LEU A 227 20.85 -18.89 2.32
CA LEU A 227 20.39 -17.60 2.84
C LEU A 227 19.20 -17.05 2.08
N LEU A 228 19.26 -17.09 0.75
CA LEU A 228 18.18 -16.62 -0.10
C LEU A 228 16.90 -17.45 0.18
N LEU A 229 17.04 -18.76 0.34
CA LEU A 229 15.93 -19.63 0.73
C LEU A 229 15.37 -19.29 2.12
N GLN A 230 16.22 -19.06 3.12
CA GLN A 230 15.79 -18.63 4.46
C GLN A 230 15.09 -17.26 4.45
N ALA A 231 15.47 -16.39 3.53
CA ALA A 231 14.85 -15.08 3.32
C ALA A 231 13.52 -15.14 2.53
N ASP A 232 13.00 -16.34 2.23
CA ASP A 232 11.77 -16.58 1.46
C ASP A 232 11.86 -16.11 -0.01
N VAL A 233 13.05 -16.08 -0.61
CA VAL A 233 13.26 -15.80 -2.06
C VAL A 233 12.67 -16.89 -2.95
N GLY A 234 12.57 -18.12 -2.45
CA GLY A 234 12.04 -19.27 -3.19
C GLY A 234 13.07 -19.89 -4.14
N VAL A 235 12.87 -21.18 -4.44
CA VAL A 235 13.87 -22.01 -5.14
C VAL A 235 14.20 -21.46 -6.53
N GLU A 236 13.18 -21.20 -7.35
CA GLU A 236 13.38 -20.75 -8.73
C GLU A 236 14.12 -19.41 -8.84
N ALA A 237 13.77 -18.43 -7.99
CA ALA A 237 14.44 -17.14 -7.97
C ALA A 237 15.87 -17.26 -7.42
N THR A 238 16.08 -18.08 -6.39
CA THR A 238 17.42 -18.37 -5.86
C THR A 238 18.32 -18.99 -6.93
N ASP A 239 17.86 -20.02 -7.63
CA ASP A 239 18.62 -20.70 -8.68
C ASP A 239 19.03 -19.72 -9.79
N TYR A 240 18.11 -18.85 -10.18
CA TYR A 240 18.37 -17.80 -11.16
C TYR A 240 19.44 -16.81 -10.66
N ILE A 241 19.31 -16.31 -9.43
CA ILE A 241 20.26 -15.36 -8.83
C ILE A 241 21.66 -15.97 -8.76
N ILE A 242 21.78 -17.20 -8.26
CA ILE A 242 23.06 -17.92 -8.16
C ILE A 242 23.70 -18.10 -9.53
N SER A 243 22.92 -18.56 -10.51
CA SER A 243 23.40 -18.78 -11.87
C SER A 243 23.89 -17.48 -12.52
N ALA A 244 23.13 -16.39 -12.36
CA ALA A 244 23.49 -15.08 -12.87
C ALA A 244 24.75 -14.52 -12.22
N LEU A 245 24.88 -14.67 -10.89
CA LEU A 245 26.03 -14.23 -10.12
C LEU A 245 27.30 -14.99 -10.52
N GLN A 246 27.24 -16.32 -10.61
CA GLN A 246 28.36 -17.15 -11.08
C GLN A 246 28.78 -16.77 -12.49
N LYS A 247 27.83 -16.57 -13.41
CA LYS A 247 28.12 -16.18 -14.79
C LYS A 247 28.83 -14.83 -14.89
N LYS A 248 28.38 -13.81 -14.14
CA LYS A 248 29.04 -12.49 -14.11
C LYS A 248 30.46 -12.59 -13.54
N LEU A 249 30.64 -13.29 -12.42
CA LEU A 249 31.94 -13.41 -11.75
C LEU A 249 32.97 -14.23 -12.55
N LEU A 250 32.53 -15.13 -13.44
CA LEU A 250 33.41 -15.83 -14.37
C LEU A 250 33.80 -14.98 -15.59
N ALA A 251 32.93 -14.05 -16.01
CA ALA A 251 33.13 -13.21 -17.19
C ALA A 251 34.03 -12.00 -16.93
N GLU A 252 33.96 -11.42 -15.72
CA GLU A 252 34.69 -10.23 -15.33
C GLU A 252 35.68 -10.57 -14.20
N VAL A 253 37.00 -10.42 -14.43
CA VAL A 253 38.02 -10.56 -13.37
C VAL A 253 37.88 -9.37 -12.44
N THR A 254 37.04 -9.52 -11.43
CA THR A 254 36.59 -8.40 -10.61
C THR A 254 37.10 -8.54 -9.17
N PRO A 255 37.54 -7.44 -8.52
CA PRO A 255 37.79 -7.45 -7.09
C PRO A 255 36.54 -7.94 -6.33
N PRO A 256 36.71 -8.73 -5.25
CA PRO A 256 35.58 -9.29 -4.50
C PRO A 256 34.61 -8.22 -3.98
N GLU A 257 35.11 -7.01 -3.74
CA GLU A 257 34.36 -5.83 -3.30
C GLU A 257 33.20 -5.43 -4.25
N GLN A 258 33.19 -5.87 -5.51
CA GLN A 258 32.11 -5.58 -6.47
C GLN A 258 30.98 -6.62 -6.47
N ALA A 259 31.11 -7.75 -5.77
CA ALA A 259 30.08 -8.80 -5.80
C ALA A 259 28.73 -8.34 -5.23
N ILE A 260 28.72 -7.47 -4.22
CA ILE A 260 27.50 -6.88 -3.67
C ILE A 260 26.84 -5.96 -4.72
N ALA A 261 27.61 -5.19 -5.47
CA ALA A 261 27.09 -4.33 -6.52
C ALA A 261 26.44 -5.17 -7.64
N TYR A 262 27.09 -6.26 -8.06
CA TYR A 262 26.50 -7.19 -9.04
C TYR A 262 25.24 -7.88 -8.53
N LEU A 263 25.22 -8.31 -7.27
CA LEU A 263 24.00 -8.87 -6.69
C LEU A 263 22.87 -7.85 -6.72
N LYS A 264 23.14 -6.59 -6.34
CA LYS A 264 22.14 -5.52 -6.42
C LYS A 264 21.60 -5.33 -7.84
N GLU A 265 22.47 -5.34 -8.85
CA GLU A 265 22.05 -5.30 -10.26
C GLU A 265 21.15 -6.48 -10.61
N ILE A 266 21.57 -7.70 -10.33
CA ILE A 266 20.80 -8.92 -10.61
C ILE A 266 19.42 -8.86 -9.96
N LEU A 267 19.34 -8.42 -8.70
CA LEU A 267 18.05 -8.30 -8.00
C LEU A 267 17.15 -7.24 -8.64
N ARG A 268 17.71 -6.08 -9.05
CA ARG A 268 16.94 -5.05 -9.76
C ARG A 268 16.43 -5.57 -11.10
N ASP A 269 17.28 -6.24 -11.87
CA ASP A 269 16.91 -6.81 -13.17
C ASP A 269 15.75 -7.80 -13.04
N ILE A 270 15.77 -8.67 -12.01
CA ILE A 270 14.65 -9.58 -11.72
C ILE A 270 13.38 -8.78 -11.44
N LEU A 271 13.45 -7.80 -10.53
CA LEU A 271 12.29 -7.03 -10.08
C LEU A 271 11.66 -6.19 -11.21
N ASP A 272 12.48 -5.70 -12.13
CA ASP A 272 12.06 -4.83 -13.23
C ASP A 272 11.71 -5.60 -14.53
N ALA A 273 12.08 -6.88 -14.65
CA ALA A 273 11.80 -7.70 -15.83
C ALA A 273 10.32 -7.68 -16.29
N PRO A 274 9.31 -7.74 -15.40
CA PRO A 274 7.90 -7.67 -15.82
C PRO A 274 7.48 -6.32 -16.42
N LEU A 275 8.24 -5.25 -16.16
CA LEU A 275 7.95 -3.91 -16.68
C LEU A 275 8.47 -3.73 -18.11
N GLN A 276 9.53 -4.44 -18.49
CA GLN A 276 10.16 -4.32 -19.82
C GLN A 276 9.23 -4.81 -20.96
N ASN A 277 8.28 -5.68 -20.65
CA ASN A 277 7.35 -6.26 -21.63
C ASN A 277 6.01 -5.51 -21.72
N GLN A 278 5.88 -4.32 -21.14
CA GLN A 278 4.61 -3.58 -21.13
C GLN A 278 4.60 -2.41 -22.11
N ASP A 279 3.61 -2.39 -22.99
CA ASP A 279 3.36 -1.28 -23.95
C ASP A 279 3.06 0.07 -23.28
N LYS A 280 2.83 0.09 -21.96
CA LYS A 280 2.53 1.29 -21.17
C LYS A 280 3.47 1.37 -19.96
N PRO A 281 4.50 2.23 -19.99
CA PRO A 281 5.46 2.32 -18.89
C PRO A 281 4.87 2.98 -17.64
N SER A 282 3.82 3.80 -17.79
CA SER A 282 3.24 4.56 -16.67
C SER A 282 2.03 3.86 -16.05
N PHE A 283 2.19 3.46 -14.79
CA PHE A 283 1.12 2.96 -13.92
C PHE A 283 0.26 4.09 -13.31
N ALA A 284 0.66 5.35 -13.45
CA ALA A 284 -0.08 6.48 -12.91
C ALA A 284 -1.48 6.58 -13.53
N PRO A 285 -2.50 7.01 -12.76
CA PRO A 285 -3.78 7.39 -13.34
C PRO A 285 -3.60 8.42 -14.47
N ALA A 286 -4.35 8.24 -15.55
CA ALA A 286 -4.33 9.16 -16.67
C ALA A 286 -5.36 10.27 -16.42
N LYS A 287 -4.99 11.51 -16.70
CA LYS A 287 -5.96 12.61 -16.72
C LYS A 287 -6.94 12.38 -17.87
N ASP A 288 -8.19 12.76 -17.68
CA ASP A 288 -9.27 12.69 -18.67
C ASP A 288 -9.64 11.26 -19.16
N THR A 289 -9.03 10.22 -18.59
CA THR A 289 -9.37 8.82 -18.86
C THR A 289 -9.61 8.10 -17.54
N LEU A 290 -10.79 7.49 -17.39
CA LEU A 290 -11.09 6.69 -16.21
C LEU A 290 -10.10 5.52 -16.09
N THR A 291 -9.38 5.47 -14.98
CA THR A 291 -8.58 4.33 -14.56
C THR A 291 -9.32 3.58 -13.46
N ILE A 292 -9.46 2.27 -13.60
CA ILE A 292 -10.15 1.40 -12.62
C ILE A 292 -9.12 0.45 -12.02
N TRP A 293 -8.94 0.50 -10.70
CA TRP A 293 -8.08 -0.44 -9.98
C TRP A 293 -8.92 -1.42 -9.19
N LEU A 294 -8.91 -2.67 -9.63
CA LEU A 294 -9.56 -3.79 -8.96
C LEU A 294 -8.59 -4.39 -7.93
N ILE A 295 -8.90 -4.22 -6.64
CA ILE A 295 -8.04 -4.70 -5.56
C ILE A 295 -8.51 -6.08 -5.12
N THR A 296 -7.64 -7.07 -5.24
CA THR A 296 -7.92 -8.49 -4.97
C THR A 296 -6.92 -9.08 -3.98
N GLY A 297 -7.20 -10.29 -3.48
CA GLY A 297 -6.32 -11.01 -2.56
C GLY A 297 -7.06 -11.60 -1.37
N VAL A 298 -6.32 -12.34 -0.54
CA VAL A 298 -6.91 -13.08 0.59
C VAL A 298 -7.33 -12.16 1.75
N ASN A 299 -8.18 -12.67 2.63
CA ASN A 299 -8.53 -11.97 3.87
C ASN A 299 -7.30 -11.72 4.74
N GLY A 300 -7.25 -10.56 5.41
CA GLY A 300 -6.12 -10.19 6.27
C GLY A 300 -4.88 -9.69 5.54
N ALA A 301 -4.82 -9.76 4.20
CA ALA A 301 -3.69 -9.26 3.42
C ALA A 301 -3.57 -7.72 3.37
N GLY A 302 -4.60 -7.00 3.83
CA GLY A 302 -4.59 -5.54 3.90
C GLY A 302 -5.23 -4.82 2.70
N LYS A 303 -6.16 -5.47 1.97
CA LYS A 303 -6.87 -4.88 0.81
C LYS A 303 -7.55 -3.53 1.11
N THR A 304 -8.49 -3.52 2.06
CA THR A 304 -9.23 -2.32 2.47
C THR A 304 -8.30 -1.22 2.97
N THR A 305 -7.28 -1.56 3.75
CA THR A 305 -6.25 -0.61 4.19
C THR A 305 -5.46 -0.05 3.01
N THR A 306 -5.10 -0.90 2.04
CA THR A 306 -4.38 -0.48 0.83
C THR A 306 -5.23 0.49 0.01
N ILE A 307 -6.54 0.26 -0.11
CA ILE A 307 -7.47 1.20 -0.78
C ILE A 307 -7.47 2.54 -0.08
N GLY A 308 -7.58 2.58 1.24
CA GLY A 308 -7.55 3.83 2.01
C GLY A 308 -6.24 4.62 1.84
N LYS A 309 -5.10 3.91 1.79
CA LYS A 309 -3.80 4.56 1.54
C LYS A 309 -3.65 5.05 0.10
N ILE A 310 -4.12 4.27 -0.89
CA ILE A 310 -4.11 4.69 -2.30
C ILE A 310 -5.06 5.88 -2.52
N SER A 311 -6.24 5.90 -1.88
CA SER A 311 -7.18 7.02 -2.01
C SER A 311 -6.60 8.31 -1.48
N HIS A 312 -5.92 8.26 -0.33
CA HIS A 312 -5.16 9.38 0.21
C HIS A 312 -4.05 9.84 -0.74
N LEU A 313 -3.25 8.89 -1.26
CA LEU A 313 -2.17 9.18 -2.21
C LEU A 313 -2.70 9.84 -3.50
N ALA A 314 -3.83 9.37 -4.02
CA ALA A 314 -4.50 9.90 -5.19
C ALA A 314 -5.00 11.33 -4.95
N HIS A 315 -5.70 11.55 -3.83
CA HIS A 315 -6.17 12.87 -3.42
C HIS A 315 -5.02 13.86 -3.25
N LYS A 316 -3.96 13.48 -2.53
CA LYS A 316 -2.74 14.28 -2.34
C LYS A 316 -2.02 14.59 -3.65
N SER A 317 -2.07 13.67 -4.62
CA SER A 317 -1.50 13.85 -5.96
C SER A 317 -2.42 14.64 -6.91
N GLY A 318 -3.57 15.12 -6.42
CA GLY A 318 -4.51 15.95 -7.17
C GLY A 318 -5.41 15.20 -8.14
N TYR A 319 -5.56 13.87 -7.98
CA TYR A 319 -6.47 13.08 -8.81
C TYR A 319 -7.88 13.02 -8.21
N LYS A 320 -8.90 13.10 -9.07
CA LYS A 320 -10.28 12.80 -8.68
C LYS A 320 -10.43 11.29 -8.45
N CYS A 321 -10.60 10.89 -7.20
CA CYS A 321 -10.71 9.49 -6.79
C CYS A 321 -12.13 9.15 -6.31
N LEU A 322 -12.57 7.92 -6.55
CA LEU A 322 -13.81 7.33 -6.01
C LEU A 322 -13.52 5.89 -5.54
N ILE A 323 -14.24 5.41 -4.53
CA ILE A 323 -14.13 4.02 -4.06
C ILE A 323 -15.47 3.30 -4.26
N GLY A 324 -15.45 2.08 -4.79
CA GLY A 324 -16.57 1.14 -4.80
C GLY A 324 -16.35 0.02 -3.76
N ALA A 325 -17.23 -0.06 -2.76
CA ALA A 325 -17.12 -1.04 -1.67
C ALA A 325 -17.81 -2.37 -2.04
N ALA A 326 -17.15 -3.20 -2.85
CA ALA A 326 -17.71 -4.47 -3.33
C ALA A 326 -17.38 -5.70 -2.46
N ASP A 327 -16.69 -5.56 -1.30
CA ASP A 327 -16.68 -6.60 -0.24
C ASP A 327 -18.02 -6.59 0.53
N THR A 328 -19.10 -6.97 -0.16
CA THR A 328 -20.47 -6.91 0.39
C THR A 328 -20.79 -8.04 1.36
N PHE A 329 -19.94 -9.07 1.44
CA PHE A 329 -20.11 -10.18 2.37
C PHE A 329 -19.80 -9.74 3.80
N ARG A 330 -18.84 -8.82 3.99
CA ARG A 330 -18.43 -8.31 5.29
C ARG A 330 -19.03 -6.92 5.51
N ALA A 331 -20.13 -6.84 6.25
CA ALA A 331 -20.71 -5.56 6.65
C ALA A 331 -19.68 -4.60 7.28
N ALA A 332 -18.80 -5.12 8.13
CA ALA A 332 -17.72 -4.34 8.73
C ALA A 332 -16.66 -3.86 7.71
N ALA A 333 -16.47 -4.54 6.58
CA ALA A 333 -15.53 -4.08 5.54
C ALA A 333 -16.06 -2.84 4.82
N VAL A 334 -17.37 -2.79 4.53
CA VAL A 334 -18.00 -1.60 3.94
C VAL A 334 -17.86 -0.40 4.86
N GLU A 335 -18.15 -0.55 6.16
CA GLU A 335 -17.97 0.54 7.13
C GLU A 335 -16.50 0.95 7.28
N GLN A 336 -15.58 -0.02 7.28
CA GLN A 336 -14.14 0.26 7.32
C GLN A 336 -13.69 1.08 6.09
N VAL A 337 -14.16 0.74 4.89
CA VAL A 337 -13.86 1.50 3.66
C VAL A 337 -14.43 2.93 3.74
N LYS A 338 -15.65 3.10 4.27
CA LYS A 338 -16.26 4.44 4.44
C LYS A 338 -15.42 5.34 5.34
N VAL A 339 -14.93 4.82 6.47
CA VAL A 339 -14.04 5.57 7.38
C VAL A 339 -12.74 5.97 6.67
N TRP A 340 -12.15 5.07 5.87
CA TRP A 340 -10.98 5.41 5.05
C TRP A 340 -11.26 6.46 3.99
N GLY A 341 -12.44 6.40 3.36
CA GLY A 341 -12.91 7.40 2.39
C GLY A 341 -13.05 8.77 3.04
N GLU A 342 -13.76 8.86 4.17
CA GLU A 342 -13.93 10.09 4.94
C GLU A 342 -12.57 10.68 5.34
N ARG A 343 -11.66 9.86 5.88
CA ARG A 343 -10.31 10.28 6.25
C ARG A 343 -9.49 10.79 5.06
N SER A 344 -9.74 10.27 3.85
CA SER A 344 -9.01 10.64 2.64
C SER A 344 -9.70 11.76 1.83
N GLY A 345 -10.88 12.22 2.25
CA GLY A 345 -11.72 13.13 1.44
C GLY A 345 -12.24 12.49 0.16
N VAL A 346 -12.38 11.17 0.12
CA VAL A 346 -12.79 10.39 -1.06
C VAL A 346 -14.14 9.72 -0.82
N GLU A 347 -15.07 9.94 -1.74
CA GLU A 347 -16.41 9.37 -1.64
C GLU A 347 -16.41 7.84 -1.87
N VAL A 348 -17.32 7.15 -1.17
CA VAL A 348 -17.49 5.69 -1.24
C VAL A 348 -18.88 5.33 -1.73
N ILE A 349 -18.94 4.60 -2.85
CA ILE A 349 -20.15 3.98 -3.39
C ILE A 349 -20.33 2.62 -2.75
N ALA A 350 -21.43 2.44 -2.03
CA ALA A 350 -21.80 1.20 -1.39
C ALA A 350 -23.32 1.01 -1.46
N ASN A 351 -23.78 -0.23 -1.58
CA ASN A 351 -25.22 -0.53 -1.52
C ASN A 351 -25.65 -0.83 -0.08
N PRO A 352 -26.78 -0.26 0.40
CA PRO A 352 -27.20 -0.38 1.79
C PRO A 352 -27.73 -1.76 2.19
N GLY A 353 -27.93 -2.68 1.23
CA GLY A 353 -28.42 -4.03 1.49
C GLY A 353 -27.32 -5.02 1.92
N LYS A 354 -27.58 -5.82 2.96
CA LYS A 354 -26.72 -6.97 3.33
C LYS A 354 -26.73 -8.01 2.19
N ASN A 355 -25.55 -8.56 1.84
CA ASN A 355 -25.37 -9.52 0.73
C ASN A 355 -25.81 -9.00 -0.65
N THR A 356 -25.67 -7.70 -0.90
CA THR A 356 -25.86 -7.16 -2.25
C THR A 356 -24.83 -7.77 -3.20
N ASP A 357 -25.21 -8.03 -4.44
CA ASP A 357 -24.31 -8.52 -5.48
C ASP A 357 -23.12 -7.56 -5.67
N PRO A 358 -21.86 -7.98 -5.41
CA PRO A 358 -20.67 -7.13 -5.60
C PRO A 358 -20.60 -6.50 -6.99
N ALA A 359 -21.01 -7.26 -8.00
CA ALA A 359 -21.07 -6.84 -9.38
C ALA A 359 -22.04 -5.65 -9.60
N ALA A 360 -23.13 -5.55 -8.83
CA ALA A 360 -24.06 -4.43 -8.88
C ALA A 360 -23.43 -3.16 -8.28
N VAL A 361 -22.72 -3.27 -7.15
CA VAL A 361 -21.98 -2.14 -6.56
C VAL A 361 -20.95 -1.59 -7.55
N VAL A 362 -20.21 -2.47 -8.23
CA VAL A 362 -19.23 -2.06 -9.26
C VAL A 362 -19.91 -1.37 -10.44
N PHE A 363 -21.07 -1.86 -10.88
CA PHE A 363 -21.85 -1.21 -11.94
C PHE A 363 -22.22 0.23 -11.55
N ASP A 364 -22.73 0.43 -10.33
CA ASP A 364 -23.14 1.75 -9.83
C ASP A 364 -21.93 2.67 -9.66
N ALA A 365 -20.81 2.13 -9.16
CA ALA A 365 -19.57 2.88 -8.99
C ALA A 365 -18.97 3.36 -10.33
N ILE A 366 -19.02 2.53 -11.38
CA ILE A 366 -18.58 2.93 -12.72
C ILE A 366 -19.49 4.05 -13.26
N ALA A 367 -20.80 3.93 -13.09
CA ALA A 367 -21.74 4.96 -13.55
C ALA A 367 -21.51 6.30 -12.82
N ALA A 368 -21.28 6.26 -11.50
CA ALA A 368 -20.94 7.44 -10.72
C ALA A 368 -19.60 8.05 -11.16
N ALA A 369 -18.56 7.23 -11.35
CA ALA A 369 -17.24 7.68 -11.79
C ALA A 369 -17.30 8.37 -13.16
N GLN A 370 -18.07 7.81 -14.11
CA GLN A 370 -18.27 8.41 -15.43
C GLN A 370 -19.05 9.74 -15.34
N SER A 371 -20.12 9.79 -14.54
CA SER A 371 -20.92 11.01 -14.37
C SER A 371 -20.17 12.15 -13.69
N ARG A 372 -19.17 11.82 -12.86
CA ARG A 372 -18.39 12.78 -12.07
C ARG A 372 -17.02 13.08 -12.69
N GLU A 373 -16.74 12.52 -13.86
CA GLU A 373 -15.45 12.65 -14.54
C GLU A 373 -14.27 12.30 -13.60
N THR A 374 -14.44 11.21 -12.85
CA THR A 374 -13.42 10.67 -11.94
C THR A 374 -12.27 10.07 -12.75
N GLU A 375 -11.03 10.29 -12.30
CA GLU A 375 -9.83 9.80 -12.95
C GLU A 375 -9.40 8.43 -12.41
N LEU A 376 -9.67 8.15 -11.12
CA LEU A 376 -9.35 6.89 -10.46
C LEU A 376 -10.56 6.31 -9.72
N LEU A 377 -10.99 5.11 -10.10
CA LEU A 377 -11.97 4.30 -9.36
C LEU A 377 -11.28 3.10 -8.71
N LEU A 378 -11.27 3.05 -7.38
CA LEU A 378 -10.77 1.93 -6.60
C LEU A 378 -11.92 0.98 -6.27
N ILE A 379 -11.75 -0.33 -6.46
CA ILE A 379 -12.78 -1.33 -6.15
C ILE A 379 -12.26 -2.28 -5.06
N ASP A 380 -12.91 -2.29 -3.90
CA ASP A 380 -12.66 -3.29 -2.84
C ASP A 380 -13.41 -4.58 -3.13
N THR A 381 -12.78 -5.74 -2.92
CA THR A 381 -13.39 -7.04 -3.21
C THR A 381 -13.26 -8.00 -2.03
N ALA A 382 -14.10 -9.03 -2.01
CA ALA A 382 -14.00 -10.10 -1.02
C ALA A 382 -12.68 -10.90 -1.16
N GLY A 383 -12.22 -11.52 -0.06
CA GLY A 383 -10.97 -12.31 -0.04
C GLY A 383 -11.09 -13.73 0.53
N ARG A 384 -12.28 -14.32 0.49
CA ARG A 384 -12.61 -15.60 1.15
C ARG A 384 -12.13 -16.81 0.34
N LEU A 385 -10.82 -17.04 0.33
CA LEU A 385 -10.20 -18.12 -0.47
C LEU A 385 -10.67 -19.53 -0.09
N GLN A 386 -11.18 -19.77 1.13
CA GLN A 386 -11.76 -21.08 1.49
C GLN A 386 -12.90 -21.52 0.56
N ASN A 387 -13.60 -20.55 -0.06
CA ASN A 387 -14.67 -20.79 -1.03
C ASN A 387 -14.19 -20.46 -2.45
N LYS A 388 -13.03 -21.03 -2.86
CA LYS A 388 -12.30 -20.70 -4.10
C LYS A 388 -13.21 -20.48 -5.32
N LYS A 389 -14.08 -21.44 -5.64
CA LYS A 389 -14.92 -21.40 -6.84
C LYS A 389 -15.84 -20.16 -6.86
N ASN A 390 -16.58 -19.93 -5.78
CA ASN A 390 -17.51 -18.81 -5.70
C ASN A 390 -16.78 -17.46 -5.78
N LEU A 391 -15.62 -17.35 -5.13
CA LEU A 391 -14.80 -16.14 -5.19
C LEU A 391 -14.28 -15.88 -6.62
N MET A 392 -13.81 -16.91 -7.32
CA MET A 392 -13.34 -16.76 -8.70
C MET A 392 -14.47 -16.41 -9.67
N ASP A 393 -15.65 -17.00 -9.50
CA ASP A 393 -16.84 -16.69 -10.30
C ASP A 393 -17.29 -15.23 -10.09
N GLU A 394 -17.23 -14.75 -8.84
CA GLU A 394 -17.53 -13.36 -8.47
C GLU A 394 -16.53 -12.37 -9.09
N LEU A 395 -15.22 -12.61 -8.95
CA LEU A 395 -14.18 -11.78 -9.56
C LEU A 395 -14.31 -11.75 -11.10
N SER A 396 -14.57 -12.90 -11.71
CA SER A 396 -14.81 -13.00 -13.17
C SER A 396 -16.04 -12.21 -13.60
N LYS A 397 -17.10 -12.19 -12.78
CA LYS A 397 -18.33 -11.42 -13.04
C LYS A 397 -18.07 -9.93 -12.91
N ILE A 398 -17.34 -9.49 -11.88
CA ILE A 398 -16.92 -8.09 -11.70
C ILE A 398 -16.12 -7.64 -12.94
N ARG A 399 -15.12 -8.42 -13.36
CA ARG A 399 -14.30 -8.09 -14.53
C ARG A 399 -15.13 -7.91 -15.80
N LYS A 400 -16.06 -8.84 -16.08
CA LYS A 400 -16.97 -8.73 -17.24
C LYS A 400 -17.83 -7.46 -17.22
N ILE A 401 -18.24 -6.99 -16.03
CA ILE A 401 -19.01 -5.75 -15.90
C ILE A 401 -18.13 -4.55 -16.21
N ILE A 402 -16.90 -4.52 -15.67
CA ILE A 402 -15.92 -3.48 -15.96
C ILE A 402 -15.69 -3.39 -17.47
N ASP A 403 -15.36 -4.50 -18.13
CA ASP A 403 -15.07 -4.54 -19.56
C ASP A 403 -16.28 -4.08 -20.41
N LYS A 404 -17.51 -4.39 -19.97
CA LYS A 404 -18.74 -4.01 -20.68
C LYS A 404 -19.12 -2.54 -20.48
N LYS A 405 -18.93 -2.00 -19.27
CA LYS A 405 -19.43 -0.67 -18.88
C LYS A 405 -18.40 0.44 -19.03
N ALA A 406 -17.13 0.09 -19.01
CA ALA A 406 -16.02 1.01 -19.16
C ALA A 406 -15.01 0.48 -20.20
N PRO A 407 -15.41 0.24 -21.47
CA PRO A 407 -14.53 -0.36 -22.48
C PRO A 407 -13.30 0.51 -22.82
N ASN A 408 -13.38 1.81 -22.57
CA ASN A 408 -12.28 2.77 -22.81
C ASN A 408 -11.44 3.03 -21.55
N ALA A 409 -11.80 2.43 -20.39
CA ALA A 409 -11.06 2.64 -19.16
C ALA A 409 -9.76 1.84 -19.14
N ARG A 410 -8.75 2.38 -18.44
CA ARG A 410 -7.53 1.63 -18.11
C ARG A 410 -7.82 0.78 -16.88
N VAL A 411 -7.80 -0.54 -17.02
CA VAL A 411 -8.12 -1.45 -15.92
C VAL A 411 -6.86 -2.11 -15.41
N GLU A 412 -6.54 -1.90 -14.14
CA GLU A 412 -5.48 -2.60 -13.43
C GLU A 412 -6.09 -3.52 -12.38
N SER A 413 -5.66 -4.77 -12.35
CA SER A 413 -6.07 -5.74 -11.32
C SER A 413 -4.88 -5.99 -10.40
N LEU A 414 -4.94 -5.42 -9.20
CA LEU A 414 -3.86 -5.49 -8.23
C LEU A 414 -4.12 -6.59 -7.22
N LEU A 415 -3.12 -7.44 -7.00
CA LEU A 415 -3.15 -8.48 -5.98
C LEU A 415 -2.43 -7.99 -4.74
N VAL A 416 -3.13 -7.91 -3.62
CA VAL A 416 -2.53 -7.54 -2.33
C VAL A 416 -2.05 -8.80 -1.61
N LEU A 417 -0.76 -8.83 -1.29
CA LEU A 417 -0.10 -9.93 -0.61
C LEU A 417 0.52 -9.48 0.72
N ASP A 418 0.33 -10.31 1.73
CA ASP A 418 0.95 -10.16 3.04
C ASP A 418 2.37 -10.73 3.02
N SER A 419 3.37 -9.86 3.18
CA SER A 419 4.78 -10.26 3.15
C SER A 419 5.18 -11.15 4.33
N THR A 420 4.40 -11.17 5.42
CA THR A 420 4.65 -12.07 6.57
C THR A 420 4.38 -13.54 6.23
N LEU A 421 3.53 -13.80 5.23
CA LEU A 421 3.19 -15.16 4.79
C LEU A 421 4.27 -15.78 3.90
N GLY A 422 5.18 -14.99 3.34
CA GLY A 422 6.24 -15.46 2.45
C GLY A 422 5.70 -16.30 1.29
N GLN A 423 6.35 -17.43 0.99
CA GLN A 423 5.94 -18.37 -0.07
C GLN A 423 4.51 -18.93 0.10
N ASN A 424 3.96 -18.96 1.31
CA ASN A 424 2.59 -19.43 1.52
C ASN A 424 1.54 -18.45 0.99
N GLY A 425 1.86 -17.14 0.98
CA GLY A 425 1.02 -16.13 0.35
C GLY A 425 1.01 -16.29 -1.17
N LEU A 426 2.16 -16.62 -1.75
CA LEU A 426 2.35 -16.80 -3.19
C LEU A 426 1.55 -17.99 -3.76
N ARG A 427 1.55 -19.13 -3.08
CA ARG A 427 0.70 -20.28 -3.50
C ARG A 427 -0.79 -19.97 -3.47
N GLN A 428 -1.22 -19.06 -2.59
CA GLN A 428 -2.61 -18.61 -2.52
C GLN A 428 -2.93 -17.60 -3.63
N ALA A 429 -1.95 -16.79 -4.02
CA ALA A 429 -2.01 -15.78 -5.06
C ALA A 429 -2.23 -16.36 -6.47
N GLU A 430 -1.59 -17.48 -6.78
CA GLU A 430 -1.61 -18.10 -8.11
C GLU A 430 -3.05 -18.39 -8.60
N VAL A 431 -3.95 -18.74 -7.67
CA VAL A 431 -5.37 -19.00 -7.96
C VAL A 431 -6.10 -17.75 -8.46
N PHE A 432 -5.71 -16.54 -8.04
CA PHE A 432 -6.34 -15.28 -8.46
C PHE A 432 -5.96 -14.88 -9.88
N SER A 433 -4.78 -15.28 -10.36
CA SER A 433 -4.27 -14.91 -11.69
C SER A 433 -5.24 -15.29 -12.81
N GLN A 434 -5.87 -16.46 -12.69
CA GLN A 434 -6.77 -17.00 -13.70
C GLN A 434 -8.12 -16.24 -13.79
N ALA A 435 -8.63 -15.71 -12.68
CA ALA A 435 -9.98 -15.13 -12.64
C ALA A 435 -9.99 -13.59 -12.74
N ALA A 436 -8.97 -12.93 -12.18
CA ALA A 436 -8.96 -11.47 -12.05
C ALA A 436 -8.15 -10.74 -13.12
N GLN A 437 -7.45 -11.46 -14.02
CA GLN A 437 -6.53 -10.88 -15.01
C GLN A 437 -5.54 -9.90 -14.36
N LEU A 438 -4.77 -10.42 -13.41
CA LEU A 438 -3.85 -9.62 -12.59
C LEU A 438 -2.83 -8.88 -13.46
N SER A 439 -2.57 -7.61 -13.12
CA SER A 439 -1.62 -6.74 -13.82
C SER A 439 -0.48 -6.24 -12.91
N GLY A 440 -0.58 -6.47 -11.61
CA GLY A 440 0.46 -6.12 -10.66
C GLY A 440 0.18 -6.58 -9.23
N VAL A 441 1.17 -6.40 -8.38
CA VAL A 441 1.13 -6.83 -6.97
C VAL A 441 1.37 -5.65 -6.02
N VAL A 442 0.70 -5.68 -4.88
CA VAL A 442 0.98 -4.83 -3.72
C VAL A 442 1.47 -5.69 -2.58
N LEU A 443 2.67 -5.42 -2.08
CA LEU A 443 3.21 -6.12 -0.91
C LEU A 443 2.95 -5.29 0.35
N THR A 444 2.32 -5.87 1.34
CA THR A 444 2.02 -5.20 2.62
C THR A 444 2.81 -5.83 3.76
N LYS A 445 2.84 -5.14 4.91
CA LYS A 445 3.43 -5.62 6.17
C LYS A 445 4.91 -5.97 6.08
N LEU A 446 5.67 -5.23 5.27
CA LEU A 446 7.13 -5.42 5.17
C LEU A 446 7.84 -5.08 6.48
N ASP A 447 7.24 -4.23 7.31
CA ASP A 447 7.69 -3.86 8.65
C ASP A 447 7.63 -4.99 9.68
N GLY A 448 6.76 -5.98 9.46
CA GLY A 448 6.53 -7.08 10.40
C GLY A 448 7.38 -8.33 10.16
N THR A 449 8.23 -8.38 9.12
CA THR A 449 8.74 -9.65 8.60
C THR A 449 10.26 -9.70 8.39
N ALA A 450 10.85 -10.89 8.56
CA ALA A 450 12.21 -11.21 8.12
C ALA A 450 12.23 -11.87 6.72
N LYS A 451 11.09 -11.89 6.03
CA LYS A 451 10.84 -12.61 4.77
C LYS A 451 10.80 -11.66 3.58
N GLY A 452 11.69 -10.66 3.54
CA GLY A 452 11.74 -9.64 2.49
C GLY A 452 12.02 -10.22 1.09
N GLY A 453 12.58 -11.43 0.99
CA GLY A 453 12.84 -12.10 -0.29
C GLY A 453 11.59 -12.48 -1.08
N VAL A 454 10.41 -12.47 -0.45
CA VAL A 454 9.13 -12.79 -1.12
C VAL A 454 8.86 -11.90 -2.34
N ALA A 455 9.39 -10.67 -2.37
CA ALA A 455 9.27 -9.78 -3.52
C ALA A 455 9.87 -10.38 -4.80
N LEU A 456 11.05 -11.00 -4.69
CA LEU A 456 11.72 -11.65 -5.81
C LEU A 456 10.95 -12.88 -6.28
N ALA A 457 10.44 -13.67 -5.33
CA ALA A 457 9.64 -14.84 -5.64
C ALA A 457 8.35 -14.51 -6.39
N VAL A 458 7.67 -13.45 -5.97
CA VAL A 458 6.44 -12.96 -6.60
C VAL A 458 6.69 -12.63 -8.07
N VAL A 459 7.75 -11.87 -8.35
CA VAL A 459 8.07 -11.46 -9.71
C VAL A 459 8.45 -12.68 -10.56
N GLN A 460 9.30 -13.56 -10.04
CA GLN A 460 9.77 -14.73 -10.78
C GLN A 460 8.64 -15.73 -11.07
N GLN A 461 7.79 -16.04 -10.09
CA GLN A 461 6.76 -17.08 -10.22
C GLN A 461 5.46 -16.58 -10.86
N LEU A 462 5.03 -15.33 -10.58
CA LEU A 462 3.79 -14.80 -11.16
C LEU A 462 4.02 -14.00 -12.44
N GLY A 463 5.25 -13.56 -12.71
CA GLY A 463 5.55 -12.68 -13.85
C GLY A 463 4.85 -11.32 -13.77
N LEU A 464 4.46 -10.87 -12.56
CA LEU A 464 3.74 -9.62 -12.34
C LEU A 464 4.66 -8.57 -11.70
N PRO A 465 4.59 -7.30 -12.15
CA PRO A 465 5.33 -6.22 -11.51
C PRO A 465 4.78 -5.90 -10.12
N ILE A 466 5.66 -5.55 -9.19
CA ILE A 466 5.27 -4.96 -7.92
C ILE A 466 4.97 -3.48 -8.17
N ARG A 467 3.75 -3.04 -7.86
CA ARG A 467 3.31 -1.64 -8.05
C ARG A 467 3.45 -0.83 -6.78
N PHE A 468 3.20 -1.44 -5.62
CA PHE A 468 3.32 -0.79 -4.32
C PHE A 468 3.93 -1.69 -3.26
N ILE A 469 4.55 -1.04 -2.27
CA ILE A 469 5.02 -1.65 -1.04
C ILE A 469 4.49 -0.87 0.16
N GLY A 470 4.07 -1.59 1.20
CA GLY A 470 3.58 -1.06 2.46
C GLY A 470 4.44 -1.54 3.62
N ALA A 471 4.93 -0.60 4.42
CA ALA A 471 5.88 -0.82 5.51
C ALA A 471 5.44 -0.13 6.82
N GLY A 472 4.14 -0.18 7.11
CA GLY A 472 3.56 0.36 8.34
C GLY A 472 2.04 0.49 8.29
N GLU A 473 1.44 0.97 9.37
CA GLU A 473 -0.01 1.13 9.52
C GLU A 473 -0.50 2.55 9.16
N GLY A 474 0.38 3.55 9.19
CA GLY A 474 0.04 4.93 8.88
C GLY A 474 -0.47 5.12 7.46
N ILE A 475 -1.24 6.19 7.23
CA ILE A 475 -1.86 6.49 5.94
C ILE A 475 -0.83 6.75 4.83
N GLU A 476 0.35 7.26 5.21
CA GLU A 476 1.49 7.52 4.32
C GLU A 476 2.43 6.31 4.16
N ASP A 477 2.16 5.19 4.85
CA ASP A 477 3.04 4.00 4.86
C ASP A 477 2.74 3.04 3.68
N LEU A 478 2.43 3.61 2.51
CA LEU A 478 2.32 2.91 1.23
C LEU A 478 2.95 3.78 0.15
N ARG A 479 3.91 3.25 -0.59
CA ARG A 479 4.54 3.97 -1.69
C ARG A 479 4.59 3.13 -2.96
N PRO A 480 4.60 3.78 -4.14
CA PRO A 480 4.97 3.13 -5.38
C PRO A 480 6.31 2.40 -5.23
N PHE A 481 6.38 1.22 -5.80
CA PHE A 481 7.58 0.39 -5.71
C PHE A 481 8.73 0.97 -6.53
N SER A 482 9.93 0.87 -5.98
CA SER A 482 11.19 1.25 -6.60
C SER A 482 12.18 0.12 -6.33
N SER A 483 12.56 -0.61 -7.39
CA SER A 483 13.52 -1.72 -7.31
C SER A 483 14.84 -1.24 -6.71
N HIS A 484 15.28 -0.04 -7.10
CA HIS A 484 16.47 0.62 -6.57
C HIS A 484 16.37 0.83 -5.05
N GLU A 485 15.33 1.50 -4.55
CA GLU A 485 15.18 1.75 -3.11
C GLU A 485 15.05 0.46 -2.30
N PHE A 486 14.31 -0.51 -2.83
CA PHE A 486 14.10 -1.80 -2.19
C PHE A 486 15.40 -2.59 -2.07
N VAL A 487 16.18 -2.70 -3.15
CA VAL A 487 17.44 -3.43 -3.18
C VAL A 487 18.50 -2.73 -2.34
N GLU A 488 18.56 -1.40 -2.38
CA GLU A 488 19.43 -0.62 -1.47
C GLU A 488 19.03 -0.85 -0.01
N ALA A 489 17.73 -0.87 0.32
CA ALA A 489 17.28 -1.16 1.67
C ALA A 489 17.62 -2.60 2.11
N LEU A 490 17.69 -3.55 1.18
CA LEU A 490 17.99 -4.95 1.46
C LEU A 490 19.50 -5.25 1.58
N LEU A 491 20.34 -4.56 0.82
CA LEU A 491 21.77 -4.90 0.62
C LEU A 491 22.75 -3.75 0.91
N SER A 492 22.30 -2.65 1.51
CA SER A 492 23.20 -1.58 1.96
C SER A 492 23.36 -1.54 3.47
N ASP A 493 24.58 -1.21 3.88
CA ASP A 493 25.01 -1.08 5.28
C ASP A 493 24.23 -0.03 6.05
#